data_AF-A0AA38HHU6-F1
#
_entry.id   AF-A0AA38HHU6-F1
#
_cell.length_a   1.000
_cell.length_b   1.000
_cell.length_c   1.000
_cell.angle_alpha   90.00
_cell.angle_beta   90.00
_cell.angle_gamma   90.00
#
_symmetry.space_group_name_H-M   'P 1'
#
loop_
_entity.id
_entity.type
_entity.pdbx_description
1 polymer ?
#
loop_
_entity_poly.entity_id
_entity_poly.type
_entity_poly.pdbx_seq_one_letter_code
_entity_poly.pdbx_strand_id
1 'polypeptide(L)'
;EDLELYRLDQRDNVVRSNQKIRRLTIATLVLVQVGFNVLGILYSSGTKHDKQIIYFLIMSLPRLVYSNMIIIFCVIVQVLHSRFRIVNLVQSKLRPKSDDFCSIVDHILSLHKILVRISRTVNSIFSIQLLLWIAGDFILIVGDLYAAMVIVFVRTLLTHFHVFLGLMKNCLLLGLELFYLSKVCRDLCFEANRTKALLLDLKIDVHAEKEREAVVAAVLKLMNNSLQMTAMRFFSIDNRLLFSICGAAFSYLFIMLQLDLGVGQEEGNKLNVTIKKFD
;
A
#
# COMPACT_ATOMS: atom_id res chain seq x y z
N GLU A 1 -16.33 20.05 36.37
CA GLU A 1 -16.60 18.66 35.90
C GLU A 1 -17.27 18.64 34.51
N ASP A 2 -18.24 19.52 34.22
CA ASP A 2 -18.98 19.51 32.94
C ASP A 2 -18.13 19.74 31.68
N LEU A 3 -17.07 20.55 31.77
CA LEU A 3 -16.15 20.81 30.64
C LEU A 3 -15.26 19.60 30.31
N GLU A 4 -14.97 18.75 31.30
CA GLU A 4 -14.23 17.51 31.09
C GLU A 4 -15.11 16.42 30.51
N LEU A 5 -16.37 16.33 30.96
CA LEU A 5 -17.38 15.44 30.39
C LEU A 5 -17.64 15.77 28.91
N TYR A 6 -17.75 17.05 28.57
CA TYR A 6 -17.93 17.51 27.18
C TYR A 6 -16.72 17.18 26.29
N ARG A 7 -15.49 17.30 26.82
CA ARG A 7 -14.26 16.92 26.09
C ARG A 7 -14.07 15.41 25.96
N LEU A 8 -14.59 14.62 26.89
CA LEU A 8 -14.61 13.16 26.84
C LEU A 8 -15.59 12.68 25.77
N ASP A 9 -16.81 13.21 25.77
CA ASP A 9 -17.83 12.88 24.75
C ASP A 9 -17.38 13.26 23.34
N GLN A 10 -16.76 14.44 23.18
CA GLN A 10 -16.22 14.87 21.89
C GLN A 10 -15.06 13.98 21.41
N ARG A 11 -14.21 13.48 22.33
CA ARG A 11 -13.12 12.55 22.02
C ARG A 11 -13.66 11.19 21.58
N ASP A 12 -14.67 10.69 22.29
CA ASP A 12 -15.31 9.41 21.98
C ASP A 12 -16.06 9.47 20.65
N ASN A 13 -16.72 10.58 20.35
CA ASN A 13 -17.37 10.80 19.06
C ASN A 13 -16.35 10.88 17.90
N VAL A 14 -15.19 11.51 18.10
CA VAL A 14 -14.11 11.53 17.10
C VAL A 14 -13.49 10.14 16.90
N VAL A 15 -13.31 9.36 17.97
CA VAL A 15 -12.78 7.99 17.90
C VAL A 15 -13.78 7.07 17.20
N ARG A 16 -15.07 7.14 17.54
CA ARG A 16 -16.13 6.37 16.87
C ARG A 16 -16.28 6.74 15.41
N SER A 17 -16.20 8.03 15.06
CA SER A 17 -16.25 8.50 13.68
C SER A 17 -15.06 7.99 12.86
N ASN A 18 -13.84 8.07 13.40
CA ASN A 18 -12.66 7.50 12.74
C ASN A 18 -12.73 5.97 12.61
N GLN A 19 -13.28 5.26 13.60
CA GLN A 19 -13.51 3.82 13.51
C GLN A 19 -14.56 3.47 12.45
N LYS A 20 -15.64 4.25 12.33
CA LYS A 20 -16.64 4.09 11.28
C LYS A 20 -16.04 4.33 9.90
N ILE A 21 -15.27 5.41 9.72
CA ILE A 21 -14.56 5.69 8.47
C ILE A 21 -13.59 4.57 8.13
N ARG A 22 -12.80 4.07 9.09
CA ARG A 22 -11.88 2.95 8.87
C ARG A 22 -12.62 1.68 8.47
N ARG A 23 -13.72 1.35 9.15
CA ARG A 23 -14.59 0.21 8.78
C ARG A 23 -15.19 0.39 7.39
N LEU A 24 -15.63 1.60 7.06
CA LEU A 24 -16.15 1.92 5.73
C LEU A 24 -15.06 1.77 4.67
N THR A 25 -13.84 2.28 4.90
CA THR A 25 -12.72 2.15 3.97
C THR A 25 -12.32 0.69 3.76
N ILE A 26 -12.25 -0.11 4.84
CA ILE A 26 -11.99 -1.55 4.73
C ILE A 26 -13.12 -2.25 3.98
N ALA A 27 -14.38 -1.95 4.32
CA ALA A 27 -15.54 -2.52 3.65
C ALA A 27 -15.58 -2.15 2.17
N THR A 28 -15.28 -0.90 1.81
CA THR A 28 -15.17 -0.45 0.43
C THR A 28 -14.00 -1.13 -0.27
N LEU A 29 -12.84 -1.28 0.35
CA LEU A 29 -11.71 -1.98 -0.25
C LEU A 29 -12.06 -3.46 -0.52
N VAL A 30 -12.65 -4.15 0.45
CA VAL A 30 -13.07 -5.54 0.32
C VAL A 30 -14.19 -5.68 -0.71
N LEU A 31 -15.17 -4.76 -0.71
CA LEU A 31 -16.30 -4.80 -1.63
C LEU A 31 -15.89 -4.44 -3.06
N VAL A 32 -14.94 -3.53 -3.23
CA VAL A 32 -14.30 -3.25 -4.52
C VAL A 32 -13.50 -4.48 -4.96
N GLN A 33 -12.68 -5.06 -4.10
CA GLN A 33 -11.86 -6.21 -4.47
C GLN A 33 -12.71 -7.44 -4.82
N VAL A 34 -13.68 -7.78 -3.99
CA VAL A 34 -14.59 -8.91 -4.19
C VAL A 34 -15.52 -8.60 -5.37
N GLY A 35 -16.10 -7.41 -5.43
CA GLY A 35 -16.99 -7.00 -6.51
C GLY A 35 -16.30 -7.00 -7.87
N PHE A 36 -15.10 -6.44 -7.99
CA PHE A 36 -14.35 -6.44 -9.24
C PHE A 36 -13.79 -7.82 -9.61
N ASN A 37 -13.44 -8.68 -8.63
CA ASN A 37 -13.09 -10.07 -8.91
C ASN A 37 -14.32 -10.85 -9.40
N VAL A 38 -15.47 -10.75 -8.72
CA VAL A 38 -16.73 -11.42 -9.11
C VAL A 38 -17.23 -10.93 -10.47
N LEU A 39 -17.17 -9.62 -10.74
CA LEU A 39 -17.52 -9.06 -12.05
C LEU A 39 -16.53 -9.49 -13.13
N GLY A 40 -15.22 -9.57 -12.82
CA GLY A 40 -14.21 -10.11 -13.73
C GLY A 40 -14.43 -11.59 -14.04
N ILE A 41 -14.89 -12.37 -13.07
CA ILE A 41 -15.25 -13.78 -13.19
C ILE A 41 -16.50 -13.93 -14.08
N LEU A 42 -17.56 -13.15 -13.83
CA LEU A 42 -18.78 -13.15 -14.64
C LEU A 42 -18.49 -12.77 -16.10
N TYR A 43 -17.63 -11.78 -16.30
CA TYR A 43 -17.19 -11.34 -17.62
C TYR A 43 -16.35 -12.41 -18.35
N SER A 44 -15.43 -13.07 -17.64
CA SER A 44 -14.63 -14.16 -18.22
C SER A 44 -15.46 -15.43 -18.46
N SER A 45 -16.51 -15.65 -17.68
CA SER A 45 -17.43 -16.77 -17.85
C SER A 45 -18.32 -16.57 -19.09
N GLY A 46 -18.77 -15.34 -19.36
CA GLY A 46 -19.56 -15.03 -20.56
C GLY A 46 -18.82 -15.17 -21.91
N THR A 47 -17.49 -15.27 -21.91
CA THR A 47 -16.67 -15.20 -23.15
C THR A 47 -16.05 -16.52 -23.60
N LYS A 48 -16.02 -17.58 -22.77
CA LYS A 48 -15.44 -18.89 -23.16
C LYS A 48 -16.40 -20.02 -22.80
N HIS A 49 -17.10 -20.61 -23.77
CA HIS A 49 -18.19 -21.56 -23.49
C HIS A 49 -17.73 -22.98 -23.11
N ASP A 50 -16.52 -23.43 -23.50
CA ASP A 50 -16.18 -24.86 -23.47
C ASP A 50 -15.23 -25.34 -22.35
N LYS A 51 -14.59 -24.46 -21.57
CA LYS A 51 -13.67 -24.86 -20.46
C LYS A 51 -13.75 -23.94 -19.23
N GLN A 52 -14.95 -23.45 -18.93
CA GLN A 52 -15.20 -22.42 -17.92
C GLN A 52 -14.68 -22.78 -16.52
N ILE A 53 -14.94 -24.01 -16.07
CA ILE A 53 -14.73 -24.38 -14.66
C ILE A 53 -13.23 -24.61 -14.35
N ILE A 54 -12.49 -25.24 -15.26
CA ILE A 54 -11.06 -25.53 -15.06
C ILE A 54 -10.24 -24.23 -15.12
N TYR A 55 -10.54 -23.36 -16.09
CA TYR A 55 -9.87 -22.06 -16.19
C TYR A 55 -10.19 -21.18 -14.96
N PHE A 56 -11.44 -21.24 -14.48
CA PHE A 56 -11.87 -20.58 -13.26
C PHE A 56 -11.08 -21.08 -12.03
N LEU A 57 -10.96 -22.39 -11.84
CA LEU A 57 -10.29 -22.96 -10.68
C LEU A 57 -8.79 -22.66 -10.68
N ILE A 58 -8.13 -22.75 -11.84
CA ILE A 58 -6.67 -22.60 -11.95
C ILE A 58 -6.25 -21.11 -11.88
N MET A 59 -7.00 -20.19 -12.49
CA MET A 59 -6.60 -18.77 -12.53
C MET A 59 -7.24 -17.93 -11.43
N SER A 60 -8.48 -18.21 -11.03
CA SER A 60 -9.20 -17.34 -10.10
C SER A 60 -8.87 -17.62 -8.63
N LEU A 61 -8.67 -18.88 -8.25
CA LEU A 61 -8.37 -19.23 -6.85
C LEU A 61 -7.04 -18.66 -6.36
N PRO A 62 -5.91 -18.80 -7.09
CA PRO A 62 -4.65 -18.24 -6.63
C PRO A 62 -4.73 -16.73 -6.50
N ARG A 63 -5.36 -16.04 -7.47
CA ARG A 63 -5.54 -14.59 -7.44
C ARG A 63 -6.39 -14.13 -6.26
N LEU A 64 -7.46 -14.87 -5.95
CA LEU A 64 -8.32 -14.59 -4.81
C LEU A 64 -7.56 -14.78 -3.49
N VAL A 65 -6.84 -15.89 -3.32
CA VAL A 65 -6.03 -16.15 -2.13
C VAL A 65 -4.95 -15.06 -1.96
N TYR A 66 -4.28 -14.70 -3.06
CA TYR A 66 -3.23 -13.69 -3.07
C TYR A 66 -3.72 -12.32 -2.64
N SER A 67 -4.87 -11.91 -3.17
CA SER A 67 -5.51 -10.65 -2.83
C SER A 67 -6.02 -10.62 -1.38
N ASN A 68 -6.56 -11.75 -0.88
CA ASN A 68 -6.98 -11.85 0.52
C ASN A 68 -5.81 -11.69 1.50
N MET A 69 -4.63 -12.22 1.18
CA MET A 69 -3.44 -12.06 2.02
C MET A 69 -3.00 -10.59 2.15
N ILE A 70 -3.07 -9.82 1.05
CA ILE A 70 -2.80 -8.37 1.06
C ILE A 70 -3.82 -7.61 1.90
N ILE A 71 -5.11 -7.95 1.75
CA ILE A 71 -6.17 -7.34 2.56
C ILE A 71 -5.92 -7.60 4.04
N ILE A 72 -5.61 -8.84 4.42
CA ILE A 72 -5.29 -9.21 5.81
C ILE A 72 -4.12 -8.38 6.33
N PHE A 73 -3.04 -8.28 5.55
CA PHE A 73 -1.89 -7.44 5.91
C PHE A 73 -2.29 -5.97 6.12
N CYS A 74 -3.02 -5.37 5.16
CA CYS A 74 -3.51 -4.00 5.25
C CYS A 74 -4.40 -3.77 6.49
N VAL A 75 -5.27 -4.72 6.83
CA VAL A 75 -6.11 -4.66 8.02
C VAL A 75 -5.25 -4.67 9.30
N ILE A 76 -4.25 -5.55 9.38
CA ILE A 76 -3.32 -5.60 10.51
C ILE A 76 -2.57 -4.27 10.66
N VAL A 77 -2.03 -3.73 9.57
CA VAL A 77 -1.31 -2.45 9.56
C VAL A 77 -2.23 -1.29 9.99
N GLN A 78 -3.48 -1.28 9.55
CA GLN A 78 -4.45 -0.27 9.99
C GLN A 78 -4.84 -0.38 11.46
N VAL A 79 -4.94 -1.60 11.99
CA VAL A 79 -5.13 -1.83 13.43
C VAL A 79 -3.95 -1.24 14.19
N LEU A 80 -2.72 -1.56 13.78
CA LEU A 80 -1.49 -1.02 14.39
C LEU A 80 -1.45 0.51 14.33
N HIS A 81 -1.73 1.10 13.17
CA HIS A 81 -1.79 2.55 12.99
C HIS A 81 -2.77 3.20 13.97
N SER A 82 -3.94 2.61 14.16
CA SER A 82 -4.93 3.12 15.11
C SER A 82 -4.48 3.00 16.56
N ARG A 83 -3.70 1.96 16.91
CA ARG A 83 -3.12 1.81 18.24
C ARG A 83 -2.05 2.87 18.49
N PHE A 84 -1.17 3.15 17.52
CA PHE A 84 -0.20 4.25 17.62
C PHE A 84 -0.89 5.60 17.81
N ARG A 85 -1.96 5.86 17.04
CA ARG A 85 -2.75 7.09 17.18
C ARG A 85 -3.35 7.26 18.57
N ILE A 86 -3.85 6.19 19.19
CA ILE A 86 -4.37 6.24 20.57
C ILE A 86 -3.26 6.57 21.56
N VAL A 87 -2.09 5.93 21.44
CA VAL A 87 -0.93 6.20 22.30
C VAL A 87 -0.50 7.66 22.19
N ASN A 88 -0.37 8.19 20.97
CA ASN A 88 -0.02 9.58 20.71
C ASN A 88 -1.07 10.57 21.24
N LEU A 89 -2.34 10.21 21.15
CA LEU A 89 -3.45 11.01 21.66
C LEU A 89 -3.49 11.02 23.20
N VAL A 90 -3.10 9.94 23.87
CA VAL A 90 -2.93 9.91 25.34
C VAL A 90 -1.73 10.76 25.74
N GLN A 91 -0.61 10.60 25.05
CA GLN A 91 0.63 11.34 25.30
C GLN A 91 0.46 12.85 25.13
N SER A 92 -0.24 13.31 24.08
CA SER A 92 -0.51 14.74 23.87
C SER A 92 -1.42 15.38 24.92
N LYS A 93 -2.09 14.57 25.75
CA LYS A 93 -2.90 15.06 26.88
C LYS A 93 -2.19 15.00 28.22
N LEU A 94 -0.98 14.41 28.29
CA LEU A 94 -0.19 14.42 29.52
C LEU A 94 0.14 15.86 29.90
N ARG A 95 -0.05 16.20 31.18
CA ARG A 95 0.43 17.45 31.77
C ARG A 95 1.52 17.10 32.79
N PRO A 96 2.66 17.81 32.80
CA PRO A 96 3.79 17.53 33.69
C PRO A 96 3.57 18.05 35.13
N LYS A 97 2.36 17.90 35.68
CA LYS A 97 1.99 18.39 37.02
C LYS A 97 1.67 17.27 38.02
N SER A 98 1.94 16.02 37.67
CA SER A 98 1.70 14.86 38.53
C SER A 98 3.02 14.27 39.01
N ASP A 99 3.13 13.99 40.31
CA ASP A 99 4.31 13.34 40.92
C ASP A 99 4.69 11.99 40.25
N ASP A 100 3.75 11.37 39.53
CA ASP A 100 3.95 10.12 38.77
C ASP A 100 4.35 10.32 37.29
N PHE A 101 4.70 11.53 36.85
CA PHE A 101 4.95 11.84 35.43
C PHE A 101 6.00 10.92 34.79
N CYS A 102 7.14 10.71 35.45
CA CYS A 102 8.19 9.80 34.96
C CYS A 102 7.67 8.36 34.76
N SER A 103 6.90 7.84 35.71
CA SER A 103 6.31 6.49 35.63
C SER A 103 5.35 6.35 34.45
N ILE A 104 4.53 7.37 34.20
CA ILE A 104 3.58 7.39 33.08
C ILE A 104 4.31 7.48 31.74
N VAL A 105 5.35 8.32 31.64
CA VAL A 105 6.19 8.44 30.43
C VAL A 105 6.89 7.11 30.12
N ASP A 106 7.44 6.45 31.13
CA ASP A 106 8.06 5.13 30.97
C ASP A 106 7.05 4.07 30.53
N HIS A 107 5.83 4.10 31.09
CA HIS A 107 4.76 3.20 30.66
C HIS A 107 4.37 3.43 29.19
N ILE A 108 4.18 4.68 28.77
CA ILE A 108 3.87 5.03 27.37
C ILE A 108 5.00 4.60 26.44
N LEU A 109 6.24 4.83 26.83
CA LEU A 109 7.42 4.40 26.07
C LEU A 109 7.49 2.89 25.94
N SER A 110 7.16 2.15 27.00
CA SER A 110 7.10 0.68 26.98
C SER A 110 6.04 0.17 26.00
N LEU A 111 4.84 0.79 26.00
CA LEU A 111 3.78 0.47 25.05
C LEU A 111 4.21 0.77 23.61
N HIS A 112 4.79 1.94 23.36
CA HIS A 112 5.29 2.28 22.03
C HIS A 112 6.33 1.27 21.54
N LYS A 113 7.27 0.85 22.39
CA LYS A 113 8.27 -0.18 22.05
C LYS A 113 7.62 -1.53 21.71
N ILE A 114 6.58 -1.93 22.46
CA ILE A 114 5.83 -3.16 22.17
C ILE A 114 5.15 -3.06 20.79
N LEU A 115 4.48 -1.94 20.50
CA LEU A 115 3.82 -1.72 19.20
C LEU A 115 4.84 -1.71 18.04
N VAL A 116 6.00 -1.08 18.21
CA VAL A 116 7.09 -1.10 17.22
C VAL A 116 7.61 -2.52 17.00
N ARG A 117 7.81 -3.29 18.08
CA ARG A 117 8.23 -4.70 17.99
C ARG A 117 7.20 -5.52 17.21
N ILE A 118 5.91 -5.41 17.54
CA ILE A 118 4.84 -6.12 16.82
C ILE A 118 4.83 -5.72 15.35
N SER A 119 4.94 -4.42 15.04
CA SER A 119 4.95 -3.93 13.66
C SER A 119 6.12 -4.51 12.86
N ARG A 120 7.30 -4.66 13.47
CA ARG A 120 8.46 -5.30 12.84
C ARG A 120 8.28 -6.79 12.65
N THR A 121 7.69 -7.49 13.62
CA THR A 121 7.39 -8.92 13.50
C THR A 121 6.40 -9.16 12.36
N VAL A 122 5.32 -8.38 12.30
CA VAL A 122 4.36 -8.42 11.19
C VAL A 122 5.06 -8.14 9.86
N ASN A 123 5.86 -7.07 9.78
CA ASN A 123 6.62 -6.75 8.58
C ASN A 123 7.54 -7.91 8.17
N SER A 124 8.20 -8.58 9.11
CA SER A 124 9.09 -9.72 8.82
C SER A 124 8.32 -10.93 8.28
N ILE A 125 7.15 -11.24 8.83
CA ILE A 125 6.32 -12.37 8.39
C ILE A 125 5.83 -12.15 6.96
N PHE A 126 5.35 -10.94 6.66
CA PHE A 126 4.79 -10.62 5.35
C PHE A 126 5.84 -10.09 4.36
N SER A 127 7.10 -9.98 4.76
CA SER A 127 8.16 -9.34 3.96
C SER A 127 8.35 -9.99 2.58
N ILE A 128 8.50 -11.32 2.56
CA ILE A 128 8.65 -12.11 1.32
C ILE A 128 7.36 -12.13 0.50
N GLN A 129 6.20 -12.17 1.17
CA GLN A 129 4.90 -12.14 0.53
C GLN A 129 4.67 -10.83 -0.22
N LEU A 130 4.97 -9.69 0.42
CA LEU A 130 4.87 -8.36 -0.17
C LEU A 130 5.84 -8.20 -1.33
N LEU A 131 7.06 -8.74 -1.21
CA LEU A 131 8.05 -8.74 -2.29
C LEU A 131 7.52 -9.45 -3.53
N LEU A 132 7.05 -10.69 -3.37
CA LEU A 132 6.49 -11.46 -4.48
C LEU A 132 5.26 -10.76 -5.06
N TRP A 133 4.45 -10.12 -4.22
CA TRP A 133 3.22 -9.43 -4.65
C TRP A 133 3.54 -8.22 -5.52
N ILE A 134 4.45 -7.37 -5.07
CA ILE A 134 4.89 -6.21 -5.84
C ILE A 134 5.52 -6.64 -7.16
N ALA A 135 6.32 -7.71 -7.16
CA ALA A 135 6.96 -8.23 -8.39
C ALA A 135 5.92 -8.82 -9.38
N GLY A 136 4.96 -9.59 -8.87
CA GLY A 136 3.87 -10.15 -9.68
C GLY A 136 3.00 -9.06 -10.28
N ASP A 137 2.60 -8.07 -9.48
CA ASP A 137 1.81 -6.93 -9.93
C ASP A 137 2.56 -6.11 -10.98
N PHE A 138 3.86 -5.91 -10.82
CA PHE A 138 4.68 -5.23 -11.81
C PHE A 138 4.64 -5.94 -13.18
N ILE A 139 4.85 -7.26 -13.20
CA ILE A 139 4.81 -8.05 -14.44
C ILE A 139 3.43 -7.99 -15.08
N LEU A 140 2.36 -8.10 -14.28
CA LEU A 140 0.99 -8.03 -14.78
C LEU A 140 0.65 -6.65 -15.35
N ILE A 141 1.01 -5.57 -14.65
CA ILE A 141 0.81 -4.19 -15.13
C ILE A 141 1.53 -3.99 -16.46
N VAL A 142 2.80 -4.38 -16.55
CA VAL A 142 3.59 -4.24 -17.78
C VAL A 142 2.98 -5.06 -18.91
N GLY A 143 2.59 -6.31 -18.66
CA GLY A 143 1.97 -7.18 -19.66
C GLY A 143 0.64 -6.64 -20.18
N ASP A 144 -0.23 -6.17 -19.28
CA ASP A 144 -1.54 -5.62 -19.64
C ASP A 144 -1.41 -4.30 -20.40
N LEU A 145 -0.48 -3.42 -20.00
CA LEU A 145 -0.18 -2.18 -20.72
C LEU A 145 0.38 -2.47 -22.12
N TYR A 146 1.28 -3.45 -22.25
CA TYR A 146 1.83 -3.84 -23.55
C TYR A 146 0.72 -4.38 -24.46
N ALA A 147 -0.10 -5.31 -23.98
CA ALA A 147 -1.23 -5.85 -24.73
C ALA A 147 -2.21 -4.75 -25.15
N ALA A 148 -2.49 -3.79 -24.26
CA ALA A 148 -3.32 -2.64 -24.57
C ALA A 148 -2.70 -1.74 -25.65
N MET A 149 -1.38 -1.50 -25.61
CA MET A 149 -0.68 -0.76 -26.65
C MET A 149 -0.76 -1.48 -28.00
N VAL A 150 -0.53 -2.79 -28.07
CA VAL A 150 -0.64 -3.56 -29.32
C VAL A 150 -2.03 -3.42 -29.95
N ILE A 151 -3.10 -3.54 -29.14
CA ILE A 151 -4.48 -3.36 -29.63
C ILE A 151 -4.71 -1.95 -30.21
N VAL A 152 -4.12 -0.93 -29.58
CA VAL A 152 -4.20 0.46 -30.05
C VAL A 152 -3.42 0.64 -31.36
N PHE A 153 -2.18 0.15 -31.44
CA PHE A 153 -1.28 0.34 -32.58
C PHE A 153 -1.71 -0.45 -33.84
N VAL A 154 -2.27 -1.66 -33.68
CA VAL A 154 -2.76 -2.49 -34.81
C VAL A 154 -4.13 -2.00 -35.33
N ARG A 155 -4.63 -0.84 -34.86
CA ARG A 155 -5.92 -0.22 -35.23
C ARG A 155 -7.13 -1.14 -35.05
N THR A 156 -7.01 -2.19 -34.23
CA THR A 156 -8.09 -3.15 -33.94
C THR A 156 -8.94 -2.72 -32.74
N LEU A 157 -8.79 -1.46 -32.31
CA LEU A 157 -9.44 -0.92 -31.12
C LEU A 157 -10.97 -0.98 -31.18
N LEU A 158 -11.57 -0.76 -32.35
CA LEU A 158 -13.03 -0.82 -32.52
C LEU A 158 -13.56 -2.26 -32.39
N THR A 159 -12.83 -3.24 -32.92
CA THR A 159 -13.23 -4.66 -32.88
C THR A 159 -12.99 -5.29 -31.50
N HIS A 160 -11.96 -4.84 -30.77
CA HIS A 160 -11.57 -5.40 -29.47
C HIS A 160 -11.69 -4.41 -28.31
N PHE A 161 -12.58 -3.41 -28.44
CA PHE A 161 -12.79 -2.37 -27.42
C PHE A 161 -13.09 -2.94 -26.03
N HIS A 162 -13.89 -4.01 -25.98
CA HIS A 162 -14.24 -4.72 -24.77
C HIS A 162 -13.02 -5.36 -24.05
N VAL A 163 -12.06 -5.90 -24.81
CA VAL A 163 -10.83 -6.47 -24.26
C VAL A 163 -9.93 -5.36 -23.73
N PHE A 164 -9.78 -4.28 -24.49
CA PHE A 164 -9.02 -3.10 -24.09
C PHE A 164 -9.52 -2.49 -22.77
N LEU A 165 -10.84 -2.32 -22.63
CA LEU A 165 -11.46 -1.86 -21.38
C LEU A 165 -11.16 -2.80 -20.20
N GLY A 166 -11.18 -4.12 -20.44
CA GLY A 166 -10.82 -5.11 -19.44
C GLY A 166 -9.38 -4.97 -18.94
N LEU A 167 -8.43 -4.78 -19.86
CA LEU A 167 -7.00 -4.58 -19.55
C LEU A 167 -6.77 -3.27 -18.79
N MET A 168 -7.35 -2.16 -19.26
CA MET A 168 -7.23 -0.87 -18.57
C MET A 168 -7.84 -0.89 -17.16
N LYS A 169 -9.00 -1.55 -17.00
CA LYS A 169 -9.59 -1.80 -15.68
C LYS A 169 -8.63 -2.57 -14.78
N ASN A 170 -7.95 -3.59 -15.32
CA ASN A 170 -7.02 -4.40 -14.54
C ASN A 170 -5.80 -3.59 -14.08
N CYS A 171 -5.17 -2.83 -14.99
CA CYS A 171 -4.08 -1.91 -14.66
C CYS A 171 -4.47 -0.89 -13.59
N LEU A 172 -5.65 -0.28 -13.72
CA LEU A 172 -6.15 0.69 -12.74
C LEU A 172 -6.36 0.05 -11.37
N LEU A 173 -6.94 -1.16 -11.33
CA LEU A 173 -7.18 -1.86 -10.07
C LEU A 173 -5.86 -2.23 -9.37
N LEU A 174 -4.91 -2.84 -10.08
CA LEU A 174 -3.60 -3.21 -9.54
C LEU A 174 -2.82 -1.96 -9.08
N GLY A 175 -2.87 -0.88 -9.85
CA GLY A 175 -2.25 0.40 -9.48
C GLY A 175 -2.86 1.00 -8.21
N LEU A 176 -4.19 0.93 -8.05
CA LEU A 176 -4.89 1.40 -6.84
C LEU A 176 -4.56 0.54 -5.62
N GLU A 177 -4.44 -0.78 -5.78
CA GLU A 177 -4.02 -1.69 -4.71
C GLU A 177 -2.61 -1.36 -4.21
N LEU A 178 -1.65 -1.20 -5.13
CA LEU A 178 -0.29 -0.78 -4.82
C LEU A 178 -0.26 0.58 -4.10
N PHE A 179 -1.02 1.55 -4.62
CA PHE A 179 -1.14 2.87 -4.00
C PHE A 179 -1.70 2.80 -2.57
N TYR A 180 -2.75 2.01 -2.38
CA TYR A 180 -3.39 1.84 -1.08
C TYR A 180 -2.44 1.18 -0.06
N LEU A 181 -1.72 0.14 -0.47
CA LEU A 181 -0.71 -0.51 0.36
C LEU A 181 0.35 0.50 0.82
N SER A 182 0.92 1.28 -0.11
CA SER A 182 1.90 2.31 0.23
C SER A 182 1.34 3.38 1.15
N LYS A 183 0.10 3.83 0.93
CA LYS A 183 -0.55 4.81 1.80
C LYS A 183 -0.68 4.28 3.23
N VAL A 184 -1.20 3.06 3.40
CA VAL A 184 -1.42 2.45 4.71
C VAL A 184 -0.10 2.23 5.47
N CYS A 185 0.94 1.76 4.78
CA CYS A 185 2.29 1.64 5.36
C CYS A 185 2.88 2.99 5.74
N ARG A 186 2.72 4.01 4.88
CA ARG A 186 3.19 5.37 5.13
C ARG A 186 2.51 6.00 6.34
N ASP A 187 1.19 5.88 6.44
CA ASP A 187 0.41 6.42 7.56
C ASP A 187 0.85 5.78 8.89
N LEU A 188 1.08 4.46 8.90
CA LEU A 188 1.64 3.75 10.06
C LEU A 188 3.02 4.31 10.46
N CYS A 189 3.95 4.39 9.51
CA CYS A 189 5.30 4.90 9.76
C CYS A 189 5.28 6.34 10.24
N PHE A 190 4.43 7.19 9.63
CA PHE A 190 4.28 8.58 10.01
C PHE A 190 3.78 8.70 11.45
N GLU A 191 2.71 7.99 11.81
CA GLU A 191 2.14 8.06 13.16
C GLU A 191 3.09 7.48 14.22
N ALA A 192 3.78 6.39 13.91
CA ALA A 192 4.81 5.85 14.80
C ALA A 192 5.95 6.85 15.02
N ASN A 193 6.47 7.45 13.95
CA ASN A 193 7.55 8.42 14.01
C ASN A 193 7.11 9.80 14.54
N ARG A 194 5.82 10.10 14.60
CA ARG A 194 5.28 11.32 15.21
C ARG A 194 5.39 11.28 16.74
N THR A 195 5.38 10.09 17.36
CA THR A 195 5.47 9.90 18.82
C THR A 195 6.66 10.65 19.44
N LYS A 196 7.84 10.62 18.79
CA LYS A 196 9.04 11.34 19.26
C LYS A 196 8.87 12.85 19.24
N ALA A 197 8.23 13.40 18.21
CA ALA A 197 7.98 14.84 18.09
C ALA A 197 7.01 15.30 19.19
N LEU A 198 5.98 14.50 19.48
CA LEU A 198 5.06 14.76 20.58
C LEU A 198 5.72 14.63 21.96
N LEU A 199 6.76 13.80 22.11
CA LEU A 199 7.49 13.67 23.37
C LEU A 199 8.39 14.90 23.59
N LEU A 200 8.97 15.44 22.51
CA LEU A 200 9.77 16.67 22.54
C LEU A 200 8.95 17.93 22.82
N ASP A 201 7.69 17.96 22.37
CA ASP A 201 6.79 19.11 22.52
C ASP A 201 6.15 19.22 23.91
N LEU A 202 6.43 18.25 24.81
CA LEU A 202 6.03 18.35 26.22
C LEU A 202 6.77 19.52 26.87
N LYS A 203 6.03 20.54 27.28
CA LYS A 203 6.56 21.69 28.05
C LYS A 203 6.94 21.25 29.47
N ILE A 204 8.14 20.70 29.62
CA ILE A 204 8.71 20.32 30.92
C ILE A 204 9.19 21.60 31.63
N ASP A 205 8.95 21.68 32.93
CA ASP A 205 9.44 22.79 33.76
C ASP A 205 10.98 22.79 33.76
N VAL A 206 11.58 23.99 33.64
CA VAL A 206 13.04 24.18 33.58
C VAL A 206 13.72 23.68 34.86
N HIS A 207 12.99 23.62 35.96
CA HIS A 207 13.49 23.20 37.27
C HIS A 207 13.39 21.68 37.53
N ALA A 208 12.74 20.90 36.65
CA ALA A 208 12.56 19.46 36.80
C ALA A 208 13.61 18.67 35.98
N GLU A 209 14.87 18.71 36.42
CA GLU A 209 16.01 18.10 35.70
C GLU A 209 15.84 16.59 35.46
N LYS A 210 15.34 15.84 36.46
CA LYS A 210 15.07 14.39 36.34
C LYS A 210 14.04 14.04 35.27
N GLU A 211 12.97 14.85 35.15
CA GLU A 211 11.92 14.62 34.15
C GLU A 211 12.42 14.94 32.74
N ARG A 212 13.22 16.00 32.61
CA ARG A 212 13.86 16.38 31.37
C ARG A 212 14.82 15.31 30.87
N GLU A 213 15.67 14.77 31.73
CA GLU A 213 16.57 13.67 31.37
C GLU A 213 15.82 12.42 30.92
N ALA A 214 14.75 12.04 31.64
CA ALA A 214 13.91 10.90 31.27
C ALA A 214 13.28 11.07 29.89
N VAL A 215 12.71 12.23 29.59
CA VAL A 215 12.10 12.53 28.28
C VAL A 215 13.15 12.58 27.17
N VAL A 216 14.29 13.23 27.39
CA VAL A 216 15.39 13.28 26.39
C VAL A 216 15.93 11.88 26.10
N ALA A 217 16.15 11.05 27.12
CA ALA A 217 16.59 9.68 26.95
C ALA A 217 15.55 8.83 26.20
N ALA A 218 14.26 9.03 26.47
CA ALA A 218 13.16 8.38 25.77
C ALA A 218 13.10 8.80 24.29
N VAL A 219 13.19 10.09 24.00
CA VAL A 219 13.24 10.62 22.63
C VAL A 219 14.45 10.06 21.87
N LEU A 220 15.63 10.06 22.48
CA LEU A 220 16.85 9.58 21.84
C LEU A 220 16.73 8.09 21.48
N LYS A 221 16.16 7.27 22.38
CA LYS A 221 15.84 5.86 22.12
C LYS A 221 14.84 5.70 20.97
N LEU A 222 13.85 6.59 20.85
CA LEU A 222 12.86 6.56 19.74
C LEU A 222 13.47 7.05 18.42
N MET A 223 14.32 8.07 18.45
CA MET A 223 15.03 8.59 17.27
C MET A 223 15.93 7.53 16.65
N ASN A 224 16.67 6.79 17.48
CA ASN A 224 17.54 5.72 17.02
C ASN A 224 16.75 4.49 16.51
N ASN A 225 15.45 4.40 16.81
CA ASN A 225 14.64 3.23 16.55
C ASN A 225 13.38 3.55 15.71
N SER A 226 13.55 4.35 14.65
CA SER A 226 12.43 4.71 13.76
C SER A 226 11.76 3.48 13.13
N LEU A 227 10.44 3.55 12.94
CA LEU A 227 9.69 2.49 12.28
C LEU A 227 9.71 2.74 10.77
N GLN A 228 10.13 1.73 10.01
CA GLN A 228 10.07 1.69 8.56
C GLN A 228 9.52 0.33 8.13
N MET A 229 8.49 0.34 7.30
CA MET A 229 7.95 -0.88 6.68
C MET A 229 8.77 -1.19 5.43
N THR A 230 9.33 -2.39 5.37
CA THR A 230 10.26 -2.80 4.31
C THR A 230 9.92 -4.19 3.79
N ALA A 231 9.92 -4.36 2.48
CA ALA A 231 9.84 -5.68 1.86
C ALA A 231 11.24 -6.29 1.83
N MET A 232 11.46 -7.34 2.63
CA MET A 232 12.73 -8.08 2.77
C MET A 232 13.96 -7.20 3.06
N ARG A 233 13.77 -5.97 3.57
CA ARG A 233 14.79 -4.91 3.67
C ARG A 233 15.41 -4.46 2.33
N PHE A 234 14.94 -4.96 1.19
CA PHE A 234 15.38 -4.49 -0.13
C PHE A 234 14.80 -3.12 -0.46
N PHE A 235 13.53 -2.89 -0.13
CA PHE A 235 12.86 -1.62 -0.41
C PHE A 235 11.91 -1.22 0.72
N SER A 236 11.87 0.08 1.00
CA SER A 236 10.85 0.67 1.86
C SER A 236 9.54 0.83 1.07
N ILE A 237 8.43 0.46 1.70
CA ILE A 237 7.10 0.53 1.09
C ILE A 237 6.60 1.98 1.21
N ASP A 238 7.12 2.83 0.33
CA ASP A 238 6.84 4.27 0.28
C ASP A 238 6.40 4.70 -1.13
N ASN A 239 5.88 5.93 -1.26
CA ASN A 239 5.51 6.51 -2.55
C ASN A 239 6.67 6.57 -3.56
N ARG A 240 7.92 6.52 -3.09
CA ARG A 240 9.11 6.44 -3.96
C ARG A 240 9.15 5.11 -4.72
N LEU A 241 8.77 4.01 -4.06
CA LEU A 241 8.71 2.70 -4.69
C LEU A 241 7.66 2.69 -5.80
N LEU A 242 6.48 3.27 -5.57
CA LEU A 242 5.45 3.40 -6.60
C LEU A 242 5.95 4.16 -7.82
N PHE A 243 6.60 5.31 -7.61
CA PHE A 243 7.14 6.10 -8.72
C PHE A 243 8.22 5.33 -9.48
N SER A 244 9.08 4.59 -8.77
CA SER A 244 10.09 3.72 -9.38
C SER A 244 9.48 2.60 -10.22
N ILE A 245 8.41 1.94 -9.73
CA ILE A 245 7.69 0.88 -10.44
C ILE A 245 7.05 1.44 -11.71
N CYS A 246 6.33 2.57 -11.60
CA CYS A 246 5.73 3.23 -12.76
C CYS A 246 6.79 3.62 -13.79
N GLY A 247 7.88 4.25 -13.34
CA GLY A 247 8.98 4.65 -14.22
C GLY A 247 9.62 3.44 -14.93
N ALA A 248 9.89 2.36 -14.21
CA ALA A 248 10.42 1.13 -14.79
C ALA A 248 9.44 0.50 -15.80
N ALA A 249 8.14 0.51 -15.49
CA ALA A 249 7.12 -0.02 -16.39
C ALA A 249 7.07 0.76 -17.70
N PHE A 250 7.02 2.10 -17.64
CA PHE A 250 7.04 2.95 -18.85
C PHE A 250 8.33 2.77 -19.67
N SER A 251 9.49 2.69 -19.02
CA SER A 251 10.76 2.45 -19.72
C SER A 251 10.76 1.11 -20.44
N TYR A 252 10.29 0.04 -19.79
CA TYR A 252 10.24 -1.29 -20.40
C TYR A 252 9.25 -1.34 -21.56
N LEU A 253 8.07 -0.73 -21.39
CA LEU A 253 7.06 -0.60 -22.46
C LEU A 253 7.62 0.14 -23.67
N PHE A 254 8.34 1.24 -23.44
CA PHE A 254 8.94 2.01 -24.51
C PHE A 254 9.98 1.19 -25.27
N ILE A 255 10.85 0.45 -24.57
CA ILE A 255 11.85 -0.43 -25.18
C ILE A 255 11.17 -1.53 -26.01
N MET A 256 10.17 -2.21 -25.45
CA MET A 256 9.43 -3.25 -26.17
C MET A 256 8.76 -2.71 -27.43
N LEU A 257 8.10 -1.55 -27.32
CA LEU A 257 7.45 -0.91 -28.45
C LEU A 257 8.46 -0.52 -29.54
N GLN A 258 9.61 0.02 -29.16
CA GLN A 258 10.67 0.35 -30.11
C GLN A 258 11.22 -0.89 -30.84
N LEU A 259 11.42 -1.99 -30.11
CA LEU A 259 11.87 -3.26 -30.69
C LEU A 259 10.85 -3.78 -31.72
N ASP A 260 9.57 -3.77 -31.39
CA ASP A 260 8.52 -4.22 -32.32
C ASP A 260 8.40 -3.32 -33.56
N LEU A 261 8.49 -2.01 -33.40
CA LEU A 261 8.48 -1.05 -34.52
C LEU A 261 9.72 -1.20 -35.42
N GLY A 262 10.89 -1.47 -34.83
CA GLY A 262 12.14 -1.70 -35.56
C GLY A 262 12.08 -2.97 -36.40
N VAL A 263 11.55 -4.06 -35.86
CA VAL A 263 11.37 -5.33 -36.60
C VAL A 263 10.39 -5.16 -37.77
N GLY A 264 9.29 -4.44 -37.57
CA GLY A 264 8.32 -4.14 -38.64
C GLY A 264 8.92 -3.34 -39.80
N GLN A 265 9.87 -2.44 -39.54
CA GLN A 265 10.59 -1.70 -40.58
C GLN A 265 11.59 -2.57 -41.36
N GLU A 266 12.29 -3.50 -40.70
CA GLU A 266 13.24 -4.40 -41.37
C GLU A 266 12.54 -5.38 -42.32
N GLU A 267 11.39 -5.93 -41.95
CA GLU A 267 10.61 -6.82 -42.83
C GLU A 267 10.06 -6.06 -44.05
N GLY A 268 9.56 -4.83 -43.85
CA GLY A 268 9.11 -3.97 -44.96
C GLY A 268 10.25 -3.60 -45.92
N ASN A 269 11.46 -3.37 -45.40
CA ASN A 269 12.62 -3.07 -46.22
C ASN A 269 13.13 -4.29 -46.99
N LYS A 270 13.11 -5.49 -46.38
CA LYS A 270 13.46 -6.75 -47.07
C LYS A 270 12.49 -7.04 -48.22
N LEU A 271 11.18 -6.84 -48.03
CA LEU A 271 10.18 -7.04 -49.09
C LEU A 271 10.41 -6.09 -50.28
N ASN A 272 10.70 -4.80 -50.01
CA ASN A 272 10.99 -3.82 -51.06
C ASN A 272 12.29 -4.12 -51.83
N VAL A 273 13.30 -4.67 -51.15
CA VAL A 273 14.56 -5.09 -51.81
C VAL A 273 14.34 -6.34 -52.67
N THR A 274 13.46 -7.26 -52.26
CA THR A 274 13.12 -8.44 -53.06
C THR A 274 12.32 -8.05 -54.31
N ILE A 275 11.33 -7.16 -54.20
CA ILE A 275 10.54 -6.70 -55.36
C ILE A 275 11.42 -5.99 -56.39
N LYS A 276 12.36 -5.14 -55.96
CA LYS A 276 13.34 -4.48 -56.85
C LYS A 276 14.36 -5.43 -57.53
N LYS A 277 14.45 -6.69 -57.11
CA LYS A 277 15.30 -7.70 -57.77
C LYS A 277 14.57 -8.49 -58.85
N PHE A 278 13.25 -8.34 -58.96
CA PHE A 278 12.41 -9.03 -59.94
C PHE A 278 11.88 -8.11 -61.05
N ASP A 279 12.19 -6.81 -61.00
CA ASP A 279 12.10 -5.85 -62.12
C ASP A 279 13.48 -5.65 -62.76
#